data_AF-A0A1B8H1N6-F1
#
_entry.id   AF-A0A1B8H1N6-F1
#
_cell.length_a   1.000
_cell.length_b   1.000
_cell.length_c   1.000
_cell.angle_alpha   90.00
_cell.angle_beta   90.00
_cell.angle_gamma   90.00
#
_symmetry.space_group_name_H-M   'P 1'
#
loop_
_entity.id
_entity.type
_entity.pdbx_description
1 polymer ?
#
loop_
_entity_poly.entity_id
_entity_poly.type
_entity_poly.pdbx_seq_one_letter_code
_entity_poly.pdbx_strand_id
1 'polypeptide(L)'
;MRNLTVSVLLALSLTGSAFADNTATPPATTANSPAIAVGQSVQTSAAGNATGAAVEQPAASGTVTDVSVPDTTGTLTEAPSDNNRGFAAELSVISMYQGADVIVKTVMIGLIIASIITWALFFSKGYNLITSRRRICREAEALRGARSLDEAAEIAETFGKDSITGMLVKDAVTERTLSEKSNDPAGTKDRVIFRQERIVAAVVRHMGRGNGYLATIGAISPFVGLFGTVWGIMNSFIGIAHSQTTNLAVVAPGIAEALLATALGLVAAIPAVVIYNIFARMISSFRGDLGDTAAHTILWLGRDLDLADSKAR
;
A
#
# COMPACT_ATOMS: atom_id res chain seq x y z
N MET A 1 -11.85 7.27 -22.38
CA MET A 1 -11.07 7.07 -21.14
C MET A 1 -11.14 8.25 -20.17
N ARG A 2 -10.85 9.50 -20.57
CA ARG A 2 -10.80 10.70 -19.69
C ARG A 2 -12.02 10.92 -18.76
N ASN A 3 -13.20 10.41 -19.13
CA ASN A 3 -14.42 10.56 -18.33
C ASN A 3 -14.44 9.63 -17.10
N LEU A 4 -13.91 8.40 -17.19
CA LEU A 4 -13.92 7.45 -16.07
C LEU A 4 -13.14 7.98 -14.86
N THR A 5 -11.99 8.61 -15.13
CA THR A 5 -11.16 9.26 -14.11
C THR A 5 -11.83 10.45 -13.43
N VAL A 6 -12.81 11.09 -14.07
CA VAL A 6 -13.61 12.17 -13.47
C VAL A 6 -14.70 11.60 -12.56
N SER A 7 -15.42 10.57 -13.01
CA SER A 7 -16.45 9.92 -12.20
C SER A 7 -15.91 9.31 -10.90
N VAL A 8 -14.70 8.71 -10.93
CA VAL A 8 -14.04 8.17 -9.73
C VAL A 8 -13.53 9.28 -8.79
N LEU A 9 -13.15 10.44 -9.31
CA LEU A 9 -12.79 11.59 -8.46
C LEU A 9 -14.02 12.22 -7.79
N LEU A 10 -15.14 12.34 -8.52
CA LEU A 10 -16.37 12.97 -8.04
C LEU A 10 -17.00 12.19 -6.86
N ALA A 11 -16.78 10.88 -6.80
CA ALA A 11 -17.22 10.03 -5.70
C ALA A 11 -16.47 10.27 -4.38
N LEU A 12 -15.29 10.92 -4.40
CA LEU A 12 -14.48 11.19 -3.22
C LEU A 12 -14.61 12.62 -2.67
N SER A 13 -15.30 13.53 -3.37
CA SER A 13 -15.36 14.95 -3.00
C SER A 13 -16.47 15.34 -2.02
N LEU A 14 -17.08 14.37 -1.30
CA LEU A 14 -18.20 14.62 -0.37
C LEU A 14 -17.87 14.48 1.14
N THR A 15 -16.67 14.06 1.52
CA THR A 15 -16.24 14.07 2.93
C THR A 15 -15.70 15.46 3.30
N GLY A 16 -16.42 16.16 4.19
CA GLY A 16 -16.28 17.60 4.41
C GLY A 16 -15.00 18.09 5.12
N SER A 17 -14.73 19.37 4.95
CA SER A 17 -13.64 20.10 5.61
C SER A 17 -13.92 20.33 7.10
N ALA A 18 -12.91 20.09 7.94
CA ALA A 18 -12.87 20.60 9.32
C ALA A 18 -11.49 21.20 9.58
N PHE A 19 -11.41 22.54 9.63
CA PHE A 19 -10.22 23.24 10.10
C PHE A 19 -10.32 23.39 11.62
N ALA A 20 -9.31 22.92 12.33
CA ALA A 20 -9.09 23.25 13.74
C ALA A 20 -7.82 24.12 13.82
N ASP A 21 -8.02 25.42 14.04
CA ASP A 21 -6.93 26.35 14.35
C ASP A 21 -6.48 26.14 15.80
N ASN A 22 -5.18 26.30 16.07
CA ASN A 22 -4.62 26.13 17.41
C ASN A 22 -3.25 26.82 17.57
N THR A 23 -3.27 28.15 17.62
CA THR A 23 -2.09 28.97 17.90
C THR A 23 -1.76 28.96 19.40
N ALA A 24 -0.62 28.37 19.78
CA ALA A 24 -0.06 28.49 21.13
C ALA A 24 1.47 28.65 21.07
N THR A 25 1.99 29.81 21.50
CA THR A 25 3.42 30.12 21.57
C THR A 25 4.04 29.65 22.89
N PRO A 26 5.29 29.15 22.89
CA PRO A 26 6.01 28.77 24.10
C PRO A 26 6.86 29.93 24.68
N PRO A 27 7.06 30.00 26.00
CA PRO A 27 8.13 30.76 26.63
C PRO A 27 9.37 29.89 26.94
N ALA A 28 10.54 30.52 26.97
CA ALA A 28 11.75 29.99 27.62
C ALA A 28 11.73 30.33 29.13
N THR A 29 12.56 29.77 30.04
CA THR A 29 13.74 28.90 29.87
C THR A 29 13.60 27.68 30.84
N THR A 30 14.53 27.08 31.60
CA THR A 30 15.94 27.34 32.01
C THR A 30 16.65 25.98 32.24
N ALA A 31 17.99 25.96 32.29
CA ALA A 31 18.78 24.73 32.36
C ALA A 31 18.78 24.04 33.75
N ASN A 32 18.91 22.70 33.75
CA ASN A 32 19.96 22.02 34.53
C ASN A 32 20.21 20.58 34.06
N SER A 33 21.45 20.10 34.26
CA SER A 33 21.87 18.69 34.13
C SER A 33 22.44 18.23 35.50
N PRO A 34 22.51 16.93 35.81
CA PRO A 34 23.55 16.06 35.24
C PRO A 34 23.08 14.64 34.86
N ALA A 35 23.99 13.85 34.29
CA ALA A 35 23.77 12.45 33.91
C ALA A 35 24.11 11.47 35.06
N ILE A 36 23.68 10.21 34.92
CA ILE A 36 24.27 9.01 35.55
C ILE A 36 24.10 7.81 34.59
N ALA A 37 24.95 6.78 34.75
CA ALA A 37 25.33 5.86 33.67
C ALA A 37 24.54 4.54 33.58
N VAL A 38 24.70 3.86 32.44
CA VAL A 38 24.33 2.46 32.22
C VAL A 38 25.26 1.54 33.03
N GLY A 39 24.68 0.51 33.66
CA GLY A 39 25.43 -0.57 34.32
C GLY A 39 24.72 -1.92 34.15
N GLN A 40 25.46 -2.94 33.75
CA GLN A 40 24.97 -4.32 33.62
C GLN A 40 25.19 -5.10 34.92
N SER A 41 24.35 -6.09 35.18
CA SER A 41 24.79 -7.30 35.91
C SER A 41 24.01 -8.53 35.44
N VAL A 42 24.68 -9.69 35.47
CA VAL A 42 24.13 -11.01 35.14
C VAL A 42 24.67 -11.97 36.18
N GLN A 43 23.81 -12.67 36.93
CA GLN A 43 24.23 -13.92 37.57
C GLN A 43 23.10 -14.91 37.91
N THR A 44 23.27 -16.07 37.27
CA THR A 44 22.88 -17.46 37.53
C THR A 44 22.34 -17.91 38.91
N SER A 45 21.39 -18.85 38.83
CA SER A 45 21.20 -20.08 39.65
C SER A 45 21.19 -20.07 41.18
N ALA A 46 20.11 -20.62 41.75
CA ALA A 46 20.15 -21.87 42.56
C ALA A 46 18.74 -22.49 42.68
N ALA A 47 18.63 -23.72 43.19
CA ALA A 47 17.36 -24.43 43.40
C ALA A 47 17.34 -25.20 44.74
N GLY A 48 16.14 -25.46 45.28
CA GLY A 48 15.92 -26.48 46.32
C GLY A 48 14.97 -26.07 47.46
N ASN A 49 13.86 -26.81 47.58
CA ASN A 49 13.09 -27.24 48.79
C ASN A 49 12.75 -26.22 49.91
N ALA A 50 11.65 -26.32 50.67
CA ALA A 50 10.36 -27.05 50.57
C ALA A 50 9.41 -26.37 51.60
N THR A 51 8.08 -26.50 51.56
CA THR A 51 7.29 -27.58 52.22
C THR A 51 5.83 -27.10 52.24
N GLY A 52 4.80 -27.95 52.11
CA GLY A 52 3.42 -27.41 52.12
C GLY A 52 2.20 -28.33 51.93
N ALA A 53 2.17 -29.53 52.55
CA ALA A 53 0.98 -30.39 52.76
C ALA A 53 0.15 -30.88 51.54
N ALA A 54 -0.38 -32.09 51.66
CA ALA A 54 -1.32 -32.70 50.71
C ALA A 54 -2.54 -33.27 51.45
N VAL A 55 -3.65 -33.48 50.74
CA VAL A 55 -4.80 -34.31 51.16
C VAL A 55 -5.25 -35.12 49.95
N GLU A 56 -5.65 -36.38 50.18
CA GLU A 56 -5.94 -37.37 49.14
C GLU A 56 -7.40 -37.32 48.63
N GLN A 57 -7.61 -37.85 47.43
CA GLN A 57 -8.91 -38.29 46.91
C GLN A 57 -8.72 -39.73 46.38
N PRO A 58 -9.40 -40.76 46.92
CA PRO A 58 -9.10 -42.16 46.61
C PRO A 58 -9.69 -42.61 45.26
N ALA A 59 -8.99 -43.53 44.59
CA ALA A 59 -9.49 -44.26 43.44
C ALA A 59 -10.20 -45.56 43.86
N ALA A 60 -11.27 -45.92 43.14
CA ALA A 60 -11.94 -47.21 43.28
C ALA A 60 -12.23 -47.80 41.91
N SER A 61 -11.69 -48.99 41.62
CA SER A 61 -11.93 -49.71 40.37
C SER A 61 -13.32 -50.35 40.37
N GLY A 62 -14.12 -50.08 39.33
CA GLY A 62 -15.40 -50.73 39.07
C GLY A 62 -15.31 -51.65 37.85
N THR A 63 -15.82 -52.88 37.98
CA THR A 63 -15.70 -53.93 36.96
C THR A 63 -16.53 -53.64 35.71
N VAL A 64 -16.03 -54.04 34.53
CA VAL A 64 -16.83 -54.09 33.29
C VAL A 64 -17.92 -55.15 33.43
N THR A 65 -19.18 -54.75 33.34
CA THR A 65 -20.31 -55.65 33.13
C THR A 65 -20.91 -55.40 31.75
N ASP A 66 -20.98 -56.45 30.96
CA ASP A 66 -21.69 -56.53 29.68
C ASP A 66 -23.16 -56.12 29.83
N VAL A 67 -23.68 -55.35 28.88
CA VAL A 67 -25.10 -55.00 28.76
C VAL A 67 -25.53 -55.27 27.32
N SER A 68 -26.03 -56.48 27.12
CA SER A 68 -26.58 -56.93 25.84
C SER A 68 -27.84 -56.15 25.48
N VAL A 69 -27.78 -55.41 24.37
CA VAL A 69 -28.95 -54.73 23.78
C VAL A 69 -29.71 -55.75 22.93
N PRO A 70 -31.03 -55.95 23.12
CA PRO A 70 -31.81 -56.83 22.27
C PRO A 70 -31.98 -56.24 20.86
N ASP A 71 -31.90 -57.10 19.84
CA ASP A 71 -32.01 -56.72 18.43
C ASP A 71 -33.44 -56.26 18.08
N THR A 72 -33.64 -54.95 17.97
CA THR A 72 -34.84 -54.35 17.38
C THR A 72 -34.57 -54.03 15.91
N THR A 73 -34.94 -54.97 15.04
CA THR A 73 -34.76 -54.89 13.57
C THR A 73 -35.72 -53.87 12.91
N GLY A 74 -35.61 -52.60 13.29
CA GLY A 74 -36.42 -51.48 12.82
C GLY A 74 -35.94 -50.92 11.49
N THR A 75 -36.48 -51.45 10.39
CA THR A 75 -36.47 -50.92 9.00
C THR A 75 -35.60 -49.68 8.74
N LEU A 76 -34.38 -49.89 8.22
CA LEU A 76 -33.56 -48.83 7.62
C LEU A 76 -34.23 -48.26 6.37
N THR A 77 -35.04 -47.21 6.54
CA THR A 77 -35.51 -46.38 5.43
C THR A 77 -34.58 -45.19 5.31
N GLU A 78 -33.48 -45.34 4.56
CA GLU A 78 -32.61 -44.21 4.22
C GLU A 78 -33.38 -43.21 3.34
N ALA A 79 -33.88 -42.14 3.96
CA ALA A 79 -34.29 -40.95 3.22
C ALA A 79 -33.04 -40.28 2.62
N PRO A 80 -33.07 -39.83 1.36
CA PRO A 80 -31.90 -39.22 0.71
C PRO A 80 -31.49 -37.94 1.45
N SER A 81 -30.19 -37.80 1.70
CA SER A 81 -29.59 -36.79 2.59
C SER A 81 -29.44 -35.40 1.95
N ASP A 82 -30.56 -34.83 1.47
CA ASP A 82 -30.62 -33.47 0.91
C ASP A 82 -30.25 -32.36 1.91
N ASN A 83 -30.15 -32.67 3.21
CA ASN A 83 -29.64 -31.78 4.27
C ASN A 83 -28.31 -31.11 3.91
N ASN A 84 -27.45 -31.79 3.14
CA ASN A 84 -26.16 -31.26 2.72
C ASN A 84 -26.29 -30.07 1.74
N ARG A 85 -27.41 -29.96 1.01
CA ARG A 85 -27.76 -28.76 0.22
C ARG A 85 -28.29 -27.63 1.08
N GLY A 86 -29.07 -27.94 2.12
CA GLY A 86 -29.58 -26.94 3.07
C GLY A 86 -28.43 -26.18 3.76
N PHE A 87 -27.51 -26.92 4.38
CA PHE A 87 -26.37 -26.33 5.08
C PHE A 87 -25.42 -25.56 4.14
N ALA A 88 -25.21 -26.06 2.91
CA ALA A 88 -24.44 -25.35 1.88
C ALA A 88 -25.15 -24.09 1.33
N ALA A 89 -26.48 -24.04 1.38
CA ALA A 89 -27.26 -22.85 1.03
C ALA A 89 -27.26 -21.80 2.16
N GLU A 90 -27.31 -22.22 3.43
CA GLU A 90 -27.17 -21.34 4.59
C GLU A 90 -25.76 -20.75 4.70
N LEU A 91 -24.72 -21.53 4.38
CA LEU A 91 -23.32 -21.08 4.28
C LEU A 91 -22.97 -20.37 2.96
N SER A 92 -23.96 -20.02 2.13
CA SER A 92 -23.72 -19.20 0.95
C SER A 92 -23.23 -17.81 1.33
N VAL A 93 -22.29 -17.26 0.57
CA VAL A 93 -21.81 -15.87 0.78
C VAL A 93 -22.97 -14.86 0.70
N ILE A 94 -24.04 -15.20 -0.05
CA ILE A 94 -25.22 -14.34 -0.20
C ILE A 94 -26.22 -14.43 0.97
N SER A 95 -26.28 -15.55 1.70
CA SER A 95 -27.11 -15.71 2.90
C SER A 95 -26.43 -15.12 4.12
N MET A 96 -25.13 -15.39 4.31
CA MET A 96 -24.28 -14.68 5.29
C MET A 96 -24.33 -13.15 5.09
N TYR A 97 -24.23 -12.67 3.84
CA TYR A 97 -24.38 -11.23 3.60
C TYR A 97 -25.79 -10.72 3.94
N GLN A 98 -26.84 -11.53 3.84
CA GLN A 98 -28.20 -11.12 4.22
C GLN A 98 -28.40 -11.09 5.75
N GLY A 99 -27.87 -12.06 6.48
CA GLY A 99 -27.90 -12.12 7.95
C GLY A 99 -27.14 -10.98 8.64
N ALA A 100 -26.00 -10.58 8.06
CA ALA A 100 -25.04 -9.67 8.69
C ALA A 100 -25.60 -8.33 9.19
N ASP A 101 -24.98 -7.80 10.25
CA ASP A 101 -25.27 -6.47 10.76
C ASP A 101 -24.95 -5.36 9.74
N VAL A 102 -25.65 -4.23 9.81
CA VAL A 102 -25.50 -3.10 8.87
C VAL A 102 -24.07 -2.55 8.84
N ILE A 103 -23.35 -2.57 9.96
CA ILE A 103 -21.96 -2.11 10.03
C ILE A 103 -21.01 -3.14 9.39
N VAL A 104 -21.23 -4.44 9.61
CA VAL A 104 -20.46 -5.51 8.94
C VAL A 104 -20.67 -5.47 7.42
N LYS A 105 -21.93 -5.32 6.97
CA LYS A 105 -22.29 -5.11 5.55
C LYS A 105 -21.53 -3.92 4.94
N THR A 106 -21.47 -2.81 5.67
CA THR A 106 -20.77 -1.59 5.24
C THR A 106 -19.25 -1.81 5.14
N VAL A 107 -18.65 -2.50 6.11
CA VAL A 107 -17.23 -2.89 6.11
C VAL A 107 -16.89 -3.77 4.88
N MET A 108 -17.70 -4.81 4.63
CA MET A 108 -17.50 -5.71 3.49
C MET A 108 -17.58 -4.97 2.14
N ILE A 109 -18.58 -4.11 1.96
CA ILE A 109 -18.73 -3.29 0.73
C ILE A 109 -17.54 -2.34 0.57
N GLY A 110 -17.11 -1.65 1.63
CA GLY A 110 -15.97 -0.74 1.61
C GLY A 110 -14.66 -1.43 1.17
N LEU A 111 -14.42 -2.64 1.67
CA LEU A 111 -13.25 -3.46 1.31
C LEU A 111 -13.30 -3.93 -0.14
N ILE A 112 -14.47 -4.30 -0.65
CA ILE A 112 -14.67 -4.66 -2.08
C ILE A 112 -14.39 -3.44 -2.97
N ILE A 113 -14.90 -2.25 -2.61
CA ILE A 113 -14.63 -1.00 -3.35
C ILE A 113 -13.13 -0.66 -3.32
N ALA A 114 -12.45 -0.81 -2.18
CA ALA A 114 -11.01 -0.59 -2.07
C ALA A 114 -10.18 -1.56 -2.93
N SER A 115 -10.62 -2.81 -3.06
CA SER A 115 -10.04 -3.79 -3.99
C SER A 115 -10.24 -3.38 -5.46
N ILE A 116 -11.45 -2.95 -5.85
CA ILE A 116 -11.74 -2.45 -7.20
C ILE A 116 -10.88 -1.22 -7.54
N ILE A 117 -10.72 -0.28 -6.61
CA ILE A 117 -9.85 0.90 -6.77
C ILE A 117 -8.38 0.47 -6.95
N THR A 118 -7.92 -0.51 -6.18
CA THR A 118 -6.56 -1.06 -6.29
C THR A 118 -6.29 -1.63 -7.69
N TRP A 119 -7.20 -2.44 -8.22
CA TRP A 119 -7.09 -2.99 -9.59
C TRP A 119 -7.23 -1.92 -10.68
N ALA A 120 -8.14 -0.95 -10.53
CA ALA A 120 -8.28 0.15 -11.48
C ALA A 120 -6.99 1.00 -11.57
N LEU A 121 -6.38 1.29 -10.42
CA LEU A 121 -5.09 1.98 -10.36
C LEU A 121 -3.94 1.12 -10.89
N PHE A 122 -3.95 -0.21 -10.67
CA PHE A 122 -2.97 -1.13 -11.25
C PHE A 122 -2.92 -1.03 -12.78
N PHE A 123 -4.05 -1.25 -13.46
CA PHE A 123 -4.09 -1.22 -14.92
C PHE A 123 -3.85 0.19 -15.47
N SER A 124 -4.53 1.21 -14.94
CA SER A 124 -4.43 2.57 -15.46
C SER A 124 -3.04 3.19 -15.26
N LYS A 125 -2.40 2.96 -14.11
CA LYS A 125 -1.09 3.54 -13.80
C LYS A 125 0.05 2.67 -14.30
N GLY A 126 -0.11 1.35 -14.27
CA GLY A 126 0.86 0.38 -14.80
C GLY A 126 1.09 0.58 -16.31
N TYR A 127 0.01 0.70 -17.09
CA TYR A 127 0.13 0.99 -18.53
C TYR A 127 0.90 2.30 -18.79
N ASN A 128 0.50 3.38 -18.12
CA ASN A 128 1.13 4.70 -18.26
C ASN A 128 2.64 4.61 -17.95
N LEU A 129 3.01 4.12 -16.76
CA LEU A 129 4.40 4.02 -16.31
C LEU A 129 5.27 3.13 -17.22
N ILE A 130 4.72 2.01 -17.72
CA ILE A 130 5.42 1.14 -18.69
C ILE A 130 5.62 1.85 -20.02
N THR A 131 4.62 2.58 -20.54
CA THR A 131 4.75 3.34 -21.80
C THR A 131 5.71 4.52 -21.67
N SER A 132 5.67 5.27 -20.57
CA SER A 132 6.62 6.36 -20.28
C SER A 132 8.04 5.83 -20.16
N ARG A 133 8.27 4.73 -19.43
CA ARG A 133 9.62 4.15 -19.30
C ARG A 133 10.14 3.65 -20.65
N ARG A 134 9.34 2.91 -21.42
CA ARG A 134 9.71 2.46 -22.77
C ARG A 134 10.01 3.62 -23.71
N ARG A 135 9.27 4.74 -23.61
CA ARG A 135 9.56 5.98 -24.34
C ARG A 135 10.94 6.52 -23.96
N ILE A 136 11.23 6.74 -22.67
CA ILE A 136 12.51 7.30 -22.23
C ILE A 136 13.68 6.41 -22.63
N CYS A 137 13.63 5.10 -22.42
CA CYS A 137 14.72 4.21 -22.83
C CYS A 137 15.01 4.30 -24.34
N ARG A 138 13.97 4.44 -25.18
CA ARG A 138 14.12 4.60 -26.64
C ARG A 138 14.66 5.98 -27.02
N GLU A 139 14.20 7.04 -26.38
CA GLU A 139 14.62 8.42 -26.65
C GLU A 139 16.06 8.66 -26.14
N ALA A 140 16.46 8.04 -25.02
CA ALA A 140 17.84 8.03 -24.55
C ALA A 140 18.77 7.22 -25.46
N GLU A 141 18.34 6.04 -25.96
CA GLU A 141 19.13 5.26 -26.92
C GLU A 141 19.34 6.03 -28.24
N ALA A 142 18.33 6.77 -28.72
CA ALA A 142 18.46 7.64 -29.89
C ALA A 142 19.48 8.78 -29.68
N LEU A 143 19.58 9.33 -28.47
CA LEU A 143 20.55 10.37 -28.14
C LEU A 143 21.99 9.85 -27.89
N ARG A 144 22.21 8.55 -27.73
CA ARG A 144 23.57 8.00 -27.47
C ARG A 144 24.61 8.30 -28.56
N GLY A 145 24.16 8.54 -29.79
CA GLY A 145 25.04 8.91 -30.89
C GLY A 145 25.59 10.35 -30.79
N ALA A 146 24.88 11.24 -30.09
CA ALA A 146 25.15 12.66 -30.09
C ALA A 146 26.47 13.03 -29.42
N ARG A 147 27.19 13.98 -30.02
CA ARG A 147 28.53 14.43 -29.62
C ARG A 147 28.51 15.84 -29.03
N SER A 148 27.57 16.67 -29.47
CA SER A 148 27.26 18.01 -28.96
C SER A 148 25.80 18.12 -28.50
N LEU A 149 25.49 19.19 -27.79
CA LEU A 149 24.14 19.55 -27.35
C LEU A 149 23.26 19.92 -28.55
N ASP A 150 23.86 20.51 -29.58
CA ASP A 150 23.14 20.94 -30.80
C ASP A 150 22.68 19.73 -31.64
N GLU A 151 23.52 18.70 -31.76
CA GLU A 151 23.15 17.40 -32.37
C GLU A 151 22.08 16.68 -31.53
N ALA A 152 22.21 16.70 -30.20
CA ALA A 152 21.19 16.16 -29.30
C ALA A 152 19.84 16.92 -29.42
N ALA A 153 19.88 18.23 -29.70
CA ALA A 153 18.69 19.06 -29.88
C ALA A 153 17.96 18.75 -31.20
N GLU A 154 18.70 18.60 -32.31
CA GLU A 154 18.14 18.20 -33.60
C GLU A 154 17.45 16.82 -33.51
N ILE A 155 18.12 15.84 -32.90
CA ILE A 155 17.52 14.52 -32.65
C ILE A 155 16.27 14.64 -31.76
N ALA A 156 16.30 15.52 -30.74
CA ALA A 156 15.17 15.75 -29.85
C ALA A 156 13.94 16.41 -30.50
N GLU A 157 14.09 17.13 -31.63
CA GLU A 157 12.94 17.65 -32.39
C GLU A 157 12.07 16.52 -32.98
N THR A 158 12.65 15.34 -33.21
CA THR A 158 11.91 14.15 -33.67
C THR A 158 11.03 13.51 -32.59
N PHE A 159 11.19 13.92 -31.32
CA PHE A 159 10.48 13.32 -30.20
C PHE A 159 9.05 13.89 -30.04
N GLY A 160 8.24 13.22 -29.21
CA GLY A 160 6.87 13.68 -28.96
C GLY A 160 6.84 14.99 -28.16
N LYS A 161 5.80 15.82 -28.35
CA LYS A 161 5.62 17.07 -27.58
C LYS A 161 5.61 16.86 -26.05
N ASP A 162 5.21 15.67 -25.60
CA ASP A 162 5.20 15.24 -24.20
C ASP A 162 6.48 14.47 -23.79
N SER A 163 7.55 14.52 -24.58
CA SER A 163 8.84 13.89 -24.26
C SER A 163 9.54 14.65 -23.14
N ILE A 164 9.80 13.96 -22.03
CA ILE A 164 10.61 14.49 -20.93
C ILE A 164 12.07 14.59 -21.37
N THR A 165 12.58 13.63 -22.14
CA THR A 165 13.93 13.66 -22.72
C THR A 165 14.14 14.90 -23.60
N GLY A 166 13.21 15.19 -24.52
CA GLY A 166 13.28 16.40 -25.34
C GLY A 166 13.12 17.70 -24.53
N MET A 167 12.34 17.68 -23.45
CA MET A 167 12.22 18.80 -22.52
C MET A 167 13.54 19.09 -21.79
N LEU A 168 14.27 18.05 -21.34
CA LEU A 168 15.58 18.20 -20.68
C LEU A 168 16.62 18.82 -21.62
N VAL A 169 16.75 18.29 -22.84
CA VAL A 169 17.68 18.85 -23.85
C VAL A 169 17.31 20.30 -24.20
N LYS A 170 16.01 20.57 -24.42
CA LYS A 170 15.53 21.91 -24.77
C LYS A 170 15.74 22.95 -23.66
N ASP A 171 15.60 22.57 -22.39
CA ASP A 171 15.90 23.46 -21.25
C ASP A 171 17.39 23.87 -21.22
N ALA A 172 18.30 22.91 -21.46
CA ALA A 172 19.73 23.19 -21.52
C ALA A 172 20.10 24.10 -22.71
N VAL A 173 19.53 23.87 -23.90
CA VAL A 173 19.69 24.78 -25.05
C VAL A 173 19.13 26.17 -24.74
N THR A 174 17.94 26.24 -24.14
CA THR A 174 17.30 27.51 -23.78
C THR A 174 18.17 28.32 -22.82
N GLU A 175 18.76 27.70 -21.80
CA GLU A 175 19.64 28.41 -20.86
C GLU A 175 20.99 28.79 -21.47
N ARG A 176 21.55 27.98 -22.40
CA ARG A 176 22.72 28.36 -23.20
C ARG A 176 22.43 29.63 -24.00
N THR A 177 21.28 29.72 -24.66
CA THR A 177 20.86 30.93 -25.40
C THR A 177 20.60 32.13 -24.49
N LEU A 178 19.94 31.94 -23.33
CA LEU A 178 19.75 33.01 -22.34
C LEU A 178 21.09 33.51 -21.75
N SER A 179 22.12 32.66 -21.76
CA SER A 179 23.45 32.94 -21.22
C SER A 179 24.48 33.35 -22.29
N GLU A 180 24.08 33.51 -23.56
CA GLU A 180 24.98 33.82 -24.70
C GLU A 180 25.89 35.04 -24.45
N LYS A 181 25.41 36.03 -23.69
CA LYS A 181 26.12 37.27 -23.36
C LYS A 181 26.86 37.21 -22.01
N SER A 182 27.01 36.03 -21.43
CA SER A 182 27.63 35.81 -20.13
C SER A 182 29.05 35.27 -20.29
N ASN A 183 30.04 36.00 -19.76
CA ASN A 183 31.44 35.57 -19.72
C ASN A 183 31.71 34.53 -18.61
N ASP A 184 30.70 33.76 -18.22
CA ASP A 184 30.75 32.75 -17.15
C ASP A 184 30.17 31.40 -17.64
N PRO A 185 31.00 30.55 -18.25
CA PRO A 185 30.61 29.19 -18.65
C PRO A 185 30.26 28.30 -17.44
N ALA A 186 30.92 28.50 -16.30
CA ALA A 186 30.75 27.68 -15.11
C ALA A 186 29.37 27.91 -14.48
N GLY A 187 29.02 29.16 -14.18
CA GLY A 187 27.69 29.50 -13.70
C GLY A 187 26.57 29.18 -14.70
N THR A 188 26.85 29.19 -16.02
CA THR A 188 25.91 28.73 -17.04
C THR A 188 25.61 27.24 -16.91
N LYS A 189 26.66 26.42 -16.74
CA LYS A 189 26.54 24.98 -16.47
C LYS A 189 25.81 24.70 -15.15
N ASP A 190 26.14 25.42 -14.08
CA ASP A 190 25.50 25.26 -12.76
C ASP A 190 24.01 25.64 -12.80
N ARG A 191 23.63 26.71 -13.50
CA ARG A 191 22.22 27.08 -13.70
C ARG A 191 21.44 26.00 -14.44
N VAL A 192 22.06 25.28 -15.39
CA VAL A 192 21.42 24.12 -16.03
C VAL A 192 21.32 22.94 -15.06
N ILE A 193 22.37 22.60 -14.31
CA ILE A 193 22.31 21.52 -13.30
C ILE A 193 21.11 21.71 -12.35
N PHE A 194 20.96 22.91 -11.76
CA PHE A 194 19.84 23.23 -10.87
C PHE A 194 18.46 23.14 -11.56
N ARG A 195 18.34 23.49 -12.85
CA ARG A 195 17.07 23.36 -13.61
C ARG A 195 16.73 21.90 -13.88
N GLN A 196 17.71 21.13 -14.36
CA GLN A 196 17.56 19.72 -14.69
C GLN A 196 17.17 18.90 -13.46
N GLU A 197 17.83 19.10 -12.31
CA GLU A 197 17.43 18.48 -11.04
C GLU A 197 15.98 18.81 -10.65
N ARG A 198 15.59 20.09 -10.78
CA ARG A 198 14.23 20.56 -10.48
C ARG A 198 13.17 19.95 -11.43
N ILE A 199 13.49 19.80 -12.71
CA ILE A 199 12.62 19.15 -13.72
C ILE A 199 12.46 17.67 -13.38
N VAL A 200 13.56 16.93 -13.18
CA VAL A 200 13.51 15.50 -12.81
C VAL A 200 12.74 15.29 -11.50
N ALA A 201 12.97 16.11 -10.48
CA ALA A 201 12.24 16.05 -9.21
C ALA A 201 10.73 16.37 -9.37
N ALA A 202 10.36 17.30 -10.26
CA ALA A 202 8.96 17.60 -10.56
C ALA A 202 8.27 16.44 -11.29
N VAL A 203 8.92 15.88 -12.31
CA VAL A 203 8.42 14.74 -13.10
C VAL A 203 8.24 13.49 -12.23
N VAL A 204 9.23 13.15 -11.40
CA VAL A 204 9.15 12.00 -10.48
C VAL A 204 8.04 12.20 -9.44
N ARG A 205 7.88 13.42 -8.89
CA ARG A 205 6.78 13.75 -7.98
C ARG A 205 5.42 13.61 -8.66
N HIS A 206 5.28 14.01 -9.93
CA HIS A 206 4.07 13.77 -10.70
C HIS A 206 3.83 12.27 -10.91
N MET A 207 4.87 11.51 -11.25
CA MET A 207 4.77 10.06 -11.44
C MET A 207 4.40 9.32 -10.15
N GLY A 208 4.76 9.86 -8.97
CA GLY A 208 4.32 9.37 -7.66
C GLY A 208 2.83 9.56 -7.33
N ARG A 209 2.11 10.47 -8.01
CA ARG A 209 0.70 10.78 -7.68
C ARG A 209 -0.19 9.55 -7.79
N GLY A 210 -1.04 9.36 -6.78
CA GLY A 210 -1.94 8.20 -6.65
C GLY A 210 -1.33 6.96 -5.99
N ASN A 211 0.00 6.84 -5.89
CA ASN A 211 0.61 5.70 -5.21
C ASN A 211 0.30 5.68 -3.69
N GLY A 212 0.06 6.86 -3.10
CA GLY A 212 -0.38 7.00 -1.72
C GLY A 212 -1.70 6.29 -1.41
N TYR A 213 -2.65 6.20 -2.35
CA TYR A 213 -3.90 5.47 -2.12
C TYR A 213 -3.65 3.97 -1.92
N LEU A 214 -2.71 3.38 -2.65
CA LEU A 214 -2.36 1.97 -2.48
C LEU A 214 -1.64 1.72 -1.15
N ALA A 215 -0.78 2.67 -0.72
CA ALA A 215 -0.15 2.62 0.60
C ALA A 215 -1.21 2.69 1.72
N THR A 216 -2.16 3.63 1.63
CA THR A 216 -3.26 3.76 2.60
C THR A 216 -4.14 2.52 2.60
N ILE A 217 -4.64 2.06 1.45
CA ILE A 217 -5.50 0.86 1.35
C ILE A 217 -4.78 -0.37 1.90
N GLY A 218 -3.53 -0.59 1.49
CA GLY A 218 -2.70 -1.71 1.96
C GLY A 218 -2.43 -1.68 3.47
N ALA A 219 -2.28 -0.50 4.06
CA ALA A 219 -2.06 -0.33 5.49
C ALA A 219 -3.36 -0.47 6.32
N ILE A 220 -4.49 0.09 5.87
CA ILE A 220 -5.71 0.15 6.71
C ILE A 220 -6.69 -1.00 6.50
N SER A 221 -6.71 -1.64 5.33
CA SER A 221 -7.69 -2.71 5.03
C SER A 221 -7.67 -3.90 6.02
N PRO A 222 -6.52 -4.34 6.57
CA PRO A 222 -6.51 -5.38 7.61
C PRO A 222 -7.22 -4.92 8.89
N PHE A 223 -7.02 -3.66 9.31
CA PHE A 223 -7.66 -3.11 10.50
C PHE A 223 -9.16 -2.82 10.30
N VAL A 224 -9.57 -2.46 9.08
CA VAL A 224 -10.99 -2.33 8.70
C VAL A 224 -11.68 -3.71 8.74
N GLY A 225 -11.02 -4.76 8.26
CA GLY A 225 -11.49 -6.15 8.43
C GLY A 225 -11.56 -6.59 9.89
N LEU A 226 -10.53 -6.25 10.68
CA LEU A 226 -10.46 -6.54 12.12
C LEU A 226 -11.61 -5.87 12.90
N PHE A 227 -11.93 -4.61 12.58
CA PHE A 227 -13.09 -3.91 13.12
C PHE A 227 -14.40 -4.65 12.79
N GLY A 228 -14.54 -5.16 11.55
CA GLY A 228 -15.64 -6.04 11.16
C GLY A 228 -15.75 -7.30 12.02
N THR A 229 -14.64 -7.99 12.31
CA THR A 229 -14.65 -9.15 13.22
C THR A 229 -15.11 -8.79 14.62
N VAL A 230 -14.56 -7.71 15.21
CA VAL A 230 -14.87 -7.29 16.58
C VAL A 230 -16.36 -6.92 16.71
N TRP A 231 -16.90 -6.22 15.72
CA TRP A 231 -18.32 -5.84 15.71
C TRP A 231 -19.26 -7.04 15.58
N GLY A 232 -19.00 -7.96 14.64
CA GLY A 232 -19.83 -9.15 14.45
C GLY A 232 -19.81 -10.11 15.64
N ILE A 233 -18.64 -10.30 16.27
CA ILE A 233 -18.50 -11.10 17.50
C ILE A 233 -19.23 -10.43 18.68
N MET A 234 -19.10 -9.11 18.85
CA MET A 234 -19.84 -8.35 19.87
C MET A 234 -21.36 -8.51 19.71
N ASN A 235 -21.88 -8.35 18.49
CA ASN A 235 -23.31 -8.50 18.22
C ASN A 235 -23.80 -9.95 18.46
N SER A 236 -22.96 -10.94 18.14
CA SER A 236 -23.24 -12.36 18.43
C SER A 236 -23.38 -12.62 19.94
N PHE A 237 -22.52 -12.04 20.78
CA PHE A 237 -22.64 -12.14 22.24
C PHE A 237 -23.89 -11.43 22.80
N ILE A 238 -24.29 -10.30 22.21
CA ILE A 238 -25.56 -9.62 22.55
C ILE A 238 -26.76 -10.54 22.24
N GLY A 239 -26.72 -11.29 21.13
CA GLY A 239 -27.72 -12.31 20.80
C GLY A 239 -27.83 -13.45 21.82
N ILE A 240 -26.72 -13.91 22.39
CA ILE A 240 -26.72 -14.89 23.51
C ILE A 240 -27.40 -14.28 24.73
N ALA A 241 -27.00 -13.07 25.13
CA ALA A 241 -27.53 -12.40 26.31
C ALA A 241 -29.05 -12.16 26.22
N HIS A 242 -29.57 -11.81 25.05
CA HIS A 242 -31.01 -11.58 24.84
C HIS A 242 -31.80 -12.89 24.67
N SER A 243 -31.24 -13.93 24.04
CA SER A 243 -31.94 -15.22 23.85
C SER A 243 -31.97 -16.08 25.11
N GLN A 244 -31.07 -15.84 26.07
CA GLN A 244 -30.86 -16.64 27.29
C GLN A 244 -30.52 -18.12 27.01
N THR A 245 -30.15 -18.47 25.77
CA THR A 245 -29.73 -19.83 25.40
C THR A 245 -28.22 -19.91 25.20
N THR A 246 -27.62 -21.02 25.60
CA THR A 246 -26.22 -21.36 25.31
C THR A 246 -26.04 -22.09 23.97
N ASN A 247 -27.06 -22.07 23.09
CA ASN A 247 -27.04 -22.84 21.85
C ASN A 247 -26.13 -22.18 20.80
N LEU A 248 -24.96 -22.78 20.59
CA LEU A 248 -23.93 -22.30 19.65
C LEU A 248 -24.42 -22.16 18.20
N ALA A 249 -25.46 -22.91 17.79
CA ALA A 249 -26.04 -22.81 16.45
C ALA A 249 -26.61 -21.40 16.16
N VAL A 250 -27.07 -20.68 17.19
CA VAL A 250 -27.67 -19.34 17.05
C VAL A 250 -26.62 -18.26 16.73
N VAL A 251 -25.35 -18.47 17.13
CA VAL A 251 -24.25 -17.50 16.91
C VAL A 251 -23.26 -17.90 15.83
N ALA A 252 -23.26 -19.16 15.38
CA ALA A 252 -22.36 -19.61 14.33
C ALA A 252 -22.39 -18.75 13.04
N PRO A 253 -23.55 -18.24 12.55
CA PRO A 253 -23.59 -17.35 11.38
C PRO A 253 -22.87 -16.01 11.61
N GLY A 254 -23.16 -15.31 12.71
CA GLY A 254 -22.54 -14.01 13.01
C GLY A 254 -21.03 -14.07 13.26
N ILE A 255 -20.55 -15.21 13.78
CA ILE A 255 -19.10 -15.48 13.92
C ILE A 255 -18.47 -15.77 12.56
N ALA A 256 -19.15 -16.49 11.66
CA ALA A 256 -18.66 -16.72 10.30
C ALA A 256 -18.60 -15.42 9.47
N GLU A 257 -19.63 -14.56 9.58
CA GLU A 257 -19.71 -13.24 8.94
C GLU A 257 -18.60 -12.30 9.43
N ALA A 258 -18.36 -12.29 10.75
CA ALA A 258 -17.24 -11.60 11.37
C ALA A 258 -15.91 -12.03 10.72
N LEU A 259 -15.61 -13.34 10.70
CA LEU A 259 -14.35 -13.87 10.15
C LEU A 259 -14.19 -13.56 8.65
N LEU A 260 -15.29 -13.58 7.87
CA LEU A 260 -15.30 -13.21 6.46
C LEU A 260 -14.89 -11.74 6.24
N ALA A 261 -15.26 -10.82 7.14
CA ALA A 261 -14.84 -9.42 7.04
C ALA A 261 -13.31 -9.25 7.18
N THR A 262 -12.66 -9.99 8.08
CA THR A 262 -11.18 -10.02 8.18
C THR A 262 -10.54 -10.67 6.95
N ALA A 263 -11.11 -11.77 6.43
CA ALA A 263 -10.61 -12.39 5.21
C ALA A 263 -10.65 -11.43 4.00
N LEU A 264 -11.74 -10.70 3.82
CA LEU A 264 -11.86 -9.63 2.81
C LEU A 264 -10.87 -8.48 3.05
N GLY A 265 -10.59 -8.14 4.31
CA GLY A 265 -9.58 -7.16 4.70
C GLY A 265 -8.18 -7.51 4.18
N LEU A 266 -7.78 -8.78 4.32
CA LEU A 266 -6.51 -9.29 3.80
C LEU A 266 -6.50 -9.39 2.27
N VAL A 267 -7.60 -9.83 1.66
CA VAL A 267 -7.74 -9.92 0.18
C VAL A 267 -7.67 -8.54 -0.49
N ALA A 268 -8.15 -7.47 0.16
CA ALA A 268 -7.95 -6.10 -0.30
C ALA A 268 -6.52 -5.58 -0.04
N ALA A 269 -5.94 -5.89 1.12
CA ALA A 269 -4.64 -5.36 1.53
C ALA A 269 -3.46 -5.92 0.73
N ILE A 270 -3.39 -7.24 0.54
CA ILE A 270 -2.21 -7.92 -0.02
C ILE A 270 -1.90 -7.44 -1.46
N PRO A 271 -2.87 -7.36 -2.39
CA PRO A 271 -2.62 -6.80 -3.72
C PRO A 271 -2.17 -5.33 -3.67
N ALA A 272 -2.79 -4.51 -2.81
CA ALA A 272 -2.45 -3.09 -2.70
C ALA A 272 -1.00 -2.87 -2.28
N VAL A 273 -0.51 -3.62 -1.28
CA VAL A 273 0.90 -3.57 -0.84
C VAL A 273 1.86 -4.07 -1.92
N VAL A 274 1.53 -5.17 -2.61
CA VAL A 274 2.36 -5.71 -3.70
C VAL A 274 2.46 -4.72 -4.86
N ILE A 275 1.34 -4.16 -5.32
CA ILE A 275 1.31 -3.20 -6.42
C ILE A 275 2.00 -1.89 -6.03
N TYR A 276 1.82 -1.40 -4.80
CA TYR A 276 2.53 -0.24 -4.26
C TYR A 276 4.06 -0.42 -4.35
N ASN A 277 4.57 -1.58 -3.94
CA ASN A 277 6.00 -1.89 -3.97
C ASN A 277 6.55 -2.01 -5.40
N ILE A 278 5.78 -2.61 -6.32
CA ILE A 278 6.10 -2.67 -7.75
C ILE A 278 6.16 -1.26 -8.36
N PHE A 279 5.19 -0.41 -8.07
CA PHE A 279 5.16 0.98 -8.54
C PHE A 279 6.27 1.83 -7.93
N ALA A 280 6.55 1.72 -6.63
CA ALA A 280 7.67 2.41 -5.99
C ALA A 280 9.02 2.03 -6.64
N ARG A 281 9.24 0.74 -6.92
CA ARG A 281 10.44 0.26 -7.61
C ARG A 281 10.52 0.81 -9.05
N MET A 282 9.45 0.73 -9.83
CA MET A 282 9.43 1.24 -11.21
C MET A 282 9.62 2.76 -11.29
N ILE A 283 9.07 3.53 -10.34
CA ILE A 283 9.28 4.98 -10.26
C ILE A 283 10.72 5.31 -9.87
N SER A 284 11.35 4.50 -9.02
CA SER A 284 12.78 4.64 -8.68
C SER A 284 13.68 4.37 -9.90
N SER A 285 13.43 3.29 -10.64
CA SER A 285 14.14 3.02 -11.91
C SER A 285 13.95 4.14 -12.93
N PHE A 286 12.72 4.63 -13.09
CA PHE A 286 12.38 5.75 -13.97
C PHE A 286 13.07 7.07 -13.58
N ARG A 287 13.32 7.29 -12.29
CA ARG A 287 14.17 8.40 -11.81
C ARG A 287 15.63 8.22 -12.23
N GLY A 288 16.15 6.99 -12.22
CA GLY A 288 17.48 6.65 -12.75
C GLY A 288 17.57 6.94 -14.25
N ASP A 289 16.67 6.35 -15.05
CA ASP A 289 16.63 6.53 -16.51
C ASP A 289 16.57 8.05 -16.91
N LEU A 290 15.87 8.87 -16.11
CA LEU A 290 15.84 10.33 -16.25
C LEU A 290 17.12 11.04 -15.80
N GLY A 291 17.73 10.60 -14.70
CA GLY A 291 18.96 11.16 -14.16
C GLY A 291 20.13 10.98 -15.13
N ASP A 292 20.26 9.79 -15.73
CA ASP A 292 21.26 9.49 -16.75
C ASP A 292 21.08 10.39 -17.99
N THR A 293 19.83 10.58 -18.43
CA THR A 293 19.47 11.47 -19.55
C THR A 293 19.85 12.94 -19.27
N ALA A 294 19.55 13.44 -18.07
CA ALA A 294 19.95 14.78 -17.64
C ALA A 294 21.48 14.92 -17.54
N ALA A 295 22.18 13.91 -17.01
CA ALA A 295 23.63 13.90 -16.91
C ALA A 295 24.30 13.93 -18.28
N HIS A 296 23.83 13.15 -19.27
CA HIS A 296 24.30 13.25 -20.66
C HIS A 296 24.10 14.67 -21.23
N THR A 297 22.94 15.28 -20.98
CA THR A 297 22.64 16.67 -21.41
C THR A 297 23.62 17.68 -20.82
N ILE A 298 23.93 17.57 -19.52
CA ILE A 298 24.91 18.42 -18.82
C ILE A 298 26.34 18.18 -19.33
N LEU A 299 26.68 16.94 -19.71
CA LEU A 299 28.00 16.58 -20.24
C LEU A 299 28.24 17.11 -21.66
N TRP A 300 27.21 17.12 -22.52
CA TRP A 300 27.29 17.80 -23.83
C TRP A 300 27.45 19.31 -23.65
N LEU A 301 26.55 19.94 -22.88
CA LEU A 301 26.61 21.38 -22.62
C LEU A 301 27.97 21.82 -22.07
N GLY A 302 28.50 21.10 -21.06
CA GLY A 302 29.80 21.41 -20.47
C GLY A 302 30.92 21.37 -21.51
N ARG A 303 30.98 20.30 -22.31
CA ARG A 303 31.98 20.15 -23.38
C ARG A 303 31.88 21.25 -24.43
N ASP A 304 30.66 21.61 -24.85
CA ASP A 304 30.45 22.63 -25.88
C ASP A 304 30.77 24.05 -25.38
N LEU A 305 30.59 24.30 -24.07
CA LEU A 305 31.02 25.53 -23.40
C LEU A 305 32.55 25.59 -23.27
N ASP A 306 33.19 24.51 -22.82
CA ASP A 306 34.66 24.42 -22.71
C ASP A 306 35.34 24.59 -24.10
N LEU A 307 34.74 24.03 -25.15
CA LEU A 307 35.16 24.17 -26.56
C LEU A 307 34.79 25.51 -27.22
N ALA A 308 34.01 26.36 -26.53
CA ALA A 308 33.72 27.73 -26.96
C ALA A 308 34.68 28.73 -26.28
N ASP A 309 34.85 28.64 -24.95
CA ASP A 309 35.79 29.46 -24.19
C ASP A 309 37.24 29.29 -24.67
N SER A 310 37.65 28.04 -24.94
CA SER A 310 38.99 27.74 -25.51
C SER A 310 39.21 28.22 -26.95
N LYS A 311 38.18 28.71 -27.65
CA LYS A 311 38.29 29.38 -28.96
C LYS A 311 38.20 30.90 -28.88
N ALA A 312 37.83 31.44 -27.72
CA ALA A 312 37.66 32.87 -27.48
C ALA A 312 38.88 33.51 -26.79
N ARG A 313 39.93 32.72 -26.53
CA ARG A 313 41.20 33.09 -25.88
C ARG A 313 42.36 32.99 -26.86
#